data_AF-A0A101W0L8-F1
#
_entry.id   AF-A0A101W0L8-F1
#
_cell.length_a   1.000
_cell.length_b   1.000
_cell.length_c   1.000
_cell.angle_alpha   90.00
_cell.angle_beta   90.00
_cell.angle_gamma   90.00
#
_symmetry.space_group_name_H-M   'P 1'
#
loop_
_entity.id
_entity.type
_entity.pdbx_description
1 polymer ?
#
loop_
_entity_poly.entity_id
_entity_poly.type
_entity_poly.pdbx_seq_one_letter_code
_entity_poly.pdbx_strand_id
1 'polypeptide(L)'
;MKLIKVNINVAGTFDVTLNTEKGDISINSTGEILNIEIEGNTSYNISGKVSSVGNISIGYNLSGKVSSIGILTISYNLSGKISTIGNISVGYNLSGKISSIGNVIIGYNLSGKVSSIGNNSIGYNLSGKVSSGNRTVKINDITFSLKGGN
;
A
#
# COMPACT_ATOMS: atom_id res chain seq x y z
N MET A 1 8.31 9.79 9.83
CA MET A 1 7.52 8.65 9.32
C MET A 1 7.13 8.92 7.87
N LYS A 2 7.19 7.93 6.98
CA LYS A 2 6.80 8.10 5.57
C LYS A 2 6.43 6.77 4.90
N LEU A 3 5.71 6.85 3.79
CA LEU A 3 5.53 5.72 2.87
C LEU A 3 6.87 5.35 2.23
N ILE A 4 7.27 4.08 2.33
CA ILE A 4 8.54 3.59 1.75
C ILE A 4 8.35 2.46 0.74
N LYS A 5 7.21 1.79 0.76
CA LYS A 5 6.97 0.64 -0.12
C LYS A 5 5.51 0.49 -0.47
N VAL A 6 5.28 0.08 -1.71
CA VAL A 6 3.97 -0.33 -2.23
C VAL A 6 4.14 -1.69 -2.88
N ASN A 7 3.45 -2.70 -2.36
CA ASN A 7 3.32 -3.98 -3.05
C ASN A 7 2.03 -3.96 -3.86
N ILE A 8 2.12 -4.18 -5.17
CA ILE A 8 0.98 -4.20 -6.08
C ILE A 8 0.79 -5.63 -6.55
N ASN A 9 -0.40 -6.19 -6.37
CA ASN A 9 -0.74 -7.48 -6.96
C ASN A 9 -1.02 -7.31 -8.46
N VAL A 10 -0.73 -8.33 -9.28
CA VAL A 10 -1.07 -8.32 -10.72
C VAL A 10 -2.54 -7.97 -11.01
N ALA A 11 -3.47 -8.24 -10.07
CA ALA A 11 -4.89 -7.87 -10.20
C ALA A 11 -5.20 -6.39 -9.91
N GLY A 12 -4.25 -5.62 -9.38
CA GLY A 12 -4.41 -4.19 -9.08
C GLY A 12 -4.89 -3.86 -7.67
N THR A 13 -4.82 -4.81 -6.73
CA THR A 13 -4.84 -4.51 -5.29
C THR A 13 -3.44 -4.13 -4.81
N PHE A 14 -3.34 -3.46 -3.66
CA PHE A 14 -2.06 -3.07 -3.12
C PHE A 14 -2.06 -3.03 -1.59
N ASP A 15 -0.86 -3.13 -1.04
CA ASP A 15 -0.55 -2.90 0.35
C ASP A 15 0.63 -1.93 0.44
N VAL A 16 0.71 -1.20 1.54
CA VAL A 16 1.74 -0.18 1.76
C VAL A 16 2.53 -0.47 3.02
N THR A 17 3.81 -0.11 3.02
CA THR A 17 4.65 -0.14 4.21
C THR A 17 5.09 1.28 4.56
N LEU A 18 4.82 1.66 5.79
CA LEU A 18 5.15 2.94 6.40
C LEU A 18 6.33 2.73 7.33
N ASN A 19 7.38 3.52 7.13
CA ASN A 19 8.57 3.46 7.96
C ASN A 19 8.53 4.50 9.07
N THR A 20 8.96 4.05 10.24
CA THR A 20 9.23 4.83 11.45
C THR A 20 10.72 4.74 11.78
N GLU A 21 11.20 5.56 12.71
CA GLU A 21 12.58 5.47 13.22
C GLU A 21 12.86 4.13 13.92
N LYS A 22 11.82 3.39 14.32
CA LYS A 22 11.89 2.17 15.12
C LYS A 22 11.46 0.91 14.36
N GLY A 23 11.26 1.02 13.04
CA GLY A 23 10.83 -0.07 12.17
C GLY A 23 9.56 0.27 11.38
N ASP A 24 8.83 -0.74 10.93
CA ASP A 24 7.85 -0.63 9.86
C ASP A 24 6.45 -1.11 10.26
N ILE A 25 5.42 -0.49 9.69
CA ILE A 25 4.04 -1.00 9.73
C ILE A 25 3.53 -1.16 8.31
N SER A 26 2.93 -2.31 8.01
CA SER A 26 2.27 -2.54 6.74
C SER A 26 0.75 -2.60 6.90
N ILE A 27 0.04 -1.90 6.02
CA ILE A 27 -1.42 -1.91 5.94
C ILE A 27 -1.89 -2.22 4.53
N ASN A 28 -3.04 -2.86 4.39
CA ASN A 28 -3.65 -3.08 3.09
C ASN A 28 -4.41 -1.85 2.58
N SER A 29 -4.84 -1.90 1.32
CA SER A 29 -5.63 -0.82 0.67
C SER A 29 -6.97 -0.47 1.35
N THR A 30 -7.46 -1.29 2.29
CA THR A 30 -8.70 -1.03 3.06
C THR A 30 -8.43 -0.55 4.49
N GLY A 31 -7.16 -0.39 4.88
CA GLY A 31 -6.79 0.17 6.17
C GLY A 31 -6.64 -0.83 7.30
N GLU A 32 -6.47 -2.11 6.98
CA GLU A 32 -6.21 -3.16 7.97
C GLU A 32 -4.71 -3.36 8.12
N ILE A 33 -4.26 -3.57 9.36
CA ILE A 33 -2.86 -3.88 9.66
C ILE A 33 -2.56 -5.30 9.18
N LEU A 34 -1.52 -5.43 8.37
CA LEU A 34 -0.98 -6.71 7.93
C LEU A 34 0.19 -7.15 8.80
N ASN A 35 1.04 -6.21 9.18
CA ASN A 35 2.27 -6.49 9.91
C ASN A 35 2.72 -5.26 10.71
N ILE A 36 3.32 -5.50 11.87
CA ILE A 36 3.97 -4.48 12.70
C ILE A 36 5.34 -5.03 13.10
N GLU A 37 6.39 -4.42 12.58
CA GLU A 37 7.79 -4.68 12.91
C GLU A 37 8.38 -3.42 13.53
N ILE A 38 7.87 -3.02 14.70
CA ILE A 38 8.35 -1.86 15.46
C ILE A 38 8.91 -2.32 16.80
N GLU A 39 10.07 -1.77 17.18
CA GLU A 39 10.62 -1.94 18.51
C GLU A 39 9.77 -1.25 19.58
N GLY A 40 9.36 -1.98 20.60
CA GLY A 40 8.73 -1.41 21.80
C GLY A 40 7.59 -2.25 22.36
N ASN A 41 7.05 -1.80 23.49
CA ASN A 41 5.88 -2.44 24.10
C ASN A 41 4.62 -2.16 23.28
N THR A 42 3.82 -3.21 23.06
CA THR A 42 2.55 -3.12 22.34
C THR A 42 1.40 -2.87 23.32
N SER A 43 0.60 -1.85 23.06
CA SER A 43 -0.65 -1.58 23.76
C SER A 43 -1.85 -1.89 22.86
N TYR A 44 -2.99 -2.21 23.49
CA TYR A 44 -4.23 -2.52 22.79
C TYR A 44 -5.36 -1.61 23.28
N ASN A 45 -6.30 -1.27 22.39
CA ASN A 45 -7.53 -0.59 22.79
C ASN A 45 -8.57 -1.58 23.32
N ILE A 46 -9.71 -1.07 23.77
CA ILE A 46 -10.80 -1.88 24.34
C ILE A 46 -11.41 -2.90 23.36
N SER A 47 -11.25 -2.68 22.05
CA SER A 47 -11.67 -3.62 21.00
C SER A 47 -10.58 -4.63 20.64
N GLY A 48 -9.48 -4.69 21.40
CA GLY A 48 -8.37 -5.61 21.17
C GLY A 48 -7.48 -5.27 19.98
N LYS A 49 -7.61 -4.08 19.38
CA LYS A 49 -6.73 -3.63 18.28
C LYS A 49 -5.48 -2.95 18.85
N VAL A 50 -4.34 -3.13 18.20
CA VAL A 50 -3.08 -2.46 18.59
C VAL A 50 -3.29 -0.94 18.55
N SER A 51 -3.16 -0.28 19.69
CA SER A 51 -3.33 1.17 19.83
C SER A 51 -2.01 1.92 19.86
N SER A 52 -0.91 1.25 20.20
CA SER A 52 0.43 1.78 20.06
C SER A 52 1.50 0.69 20.09
N VAL A 53 2.68 1.00 19.55
CA VAL A 53 3.91 0.24 19.78
C VAL A 53 5.02 1.23 20.13
N GLY A 54 5.61 1.09 21.33
CA GLY A 54 6.52 2.10 21.86
C GLY A 54 5.85 3.47 21.97
N ASN A 55 6.44 4.50 21.37
CA ASN A 55 5.89 5.86 21.30
C ASN A 55 5.04 6.13 20.05
N ILE A 56 4.82 5.13 19.18
CA ILE A 56 4.04 5.28 17.96
C ILE A 56 2.58 4.90 18.23
N SER A 57 1.68 5.87 18.19
CA SER A 57 0.24 5.66 18.30
C SER A 57 -0.38 5.17 16.98
N ILE A 58 -1.46 4.39 17.08
CA ILE A 58 -2.26 3.94 15.95
C ILE A 58 -3.71 4.33 16.20
N GLY A 59 -4.24 5.19 15.33
CA GLY A 59 -5.63 5.65 15.37
C GLY A 59 -6.52 4.86 14.41
N TYR A 60 -7.79 4.74 14.75
CA TYR A 60 -8.81 4.10 13.93
C TYR A 60 -10.00 5.03 13.71
N ASN A 61 -10.62 4.96 12.52
CA ASN A 61 -11.89 5.63 12.27
C ASN A 61 -13.06 4.82 12.87
N LEU A 62 -14.28 5.37 12.76
CA LEU A 62 -15.50 4.73 13.26
C LEU A 62 -15.79 3.37 12.64
N SER A 63 -15.33 3.12 11.41
CA SER A 63 -15.43 1.81 10.75
C SER A 63 -14.30 0.85 11.14
N GLY A 64 -13.44 1.25 12.08
CA GLY A 64 -12.35 0.43 12.58
C GLY A 64 -11.14 0.31 11.65
N LYS A 65 -11.03 1.14 10.60
CA LYS A 65 -9.87 1.19 9.70
C LYS A 65 -8.81 2.13 10.25
N VAL A 66 -7.53 1.82 10.04
CA VAL A 66 -6.42 2.67 10.50
C VAL A 66 -6.55 4.06 9.88
N SER A 67 -6.76 5.08 10.70
CA SER A 67 -6.89 6.47 10.24
C SER A 67 -5.64 7.30 10.50
N SER A 68 -4.76 6.83 11.39
CA SER A 68 -3.46 7.46 11.63
C SER A 68 -2.44 6.46 12.18
N ILE A 69 -1.17 6.74 11.90
CA ILE A 69 -0.03 6.09 12.53
C ILE A 69 0.97 7.18 12.87
N GLY A 70 1.28 7.37 14.15
CA GLY A 70 2.05 8.52 14.64
C GLY A 70 1.50 9.84 14.08
N ILE A 71 2.35 10.58 13.35
CA ILE A 71 1.99 11.86 12.73
C ILE A 71 1.31 11.74 11.36
N LEU A 72 1.27 10.54 10.78
CA LEU A 72 0.75 10.31 9.44
C LEU A 72 -0.76 10.06 9.50
N THR A 73 -1.51 10.75 8.65
CA THR A 73 -2.96 10.55 8.48
C THR A 73 -3.27 9.70 7.25
N ILE A 74 -4.34 8.92 7.31
CA ILE A 74 -4.82 8.06 6.22
C ILE A 74 -6.29 8.36 5.99
N SER A 75 -6.64 8.74 4.77
CA SER A 75 -8.03 9.01 4.37
C SER A 75 -8.54 7.94 3.42
N TYR A 76 -9.86 7.87 3.29
CA TYR A 76 -10.55 6.86 2.49
C TYR A 76 -11.53 7.52 1.53
N ASN A 77 -11.72 6.90 0.35
CA ASN A 77 -12.82 7.26 -0.54
C ASN A 77 -14.16 6.65 -0.07
N LEU A 78 -15.24 6.99 -0.77
CA LEU A 78 -16.59 6.50 -0.44
C LEU A 78 -16.72 4.97 -0.53
N SER A 79 -15.90 4.31 -1.35
CA SER A 79 -15.83 2.84 -1.44
C SER A 79 -14.99 2.23 -0.31
N GLY A 80 -14.48 3.04 0.62
CA GLY A 80 -13.72 2.59 1.76
C GLY A 80 -12.29 2.15 1.45
N LYS A 81 -11.73 2.52 0.30
CA LYS A 81 -10.32 2.29 -0.05
C LYS A 81 -9.49 3.52 0.28
N ILE A 82 -8.23 3.33 0.65
CA ILE A 82 -7.30 4.42 0.96
C ILE A 82 -7.24 5.41 -0.21
N SER A 83 -7.52 6.68 0.04
CA SER A 83 -7.46 7.76 -0.94
C SER A 83 -6.24 8.67 -0.73
N THR A 84 -5.74 8.78 0.50
CA THR A 84 -4.51 9.50 0.81
C THR A 84 -3.72 8.86 1.94
N ILE A 85 -2.39 8.99 1.87
CA ILE A 85 -1.43 8.57 2.88
C ILE A 85 -0.49 9.76 3.13
N GLY A 86 -0.72 10.49 4.23
CA GLY A 86 -0.14 11.82 4.41
C GLY A 86 -0.47 12.72 3.21
N ASN A 87 0.55 13.21 2.51
CA ASN A 87 0.40 14.07 1.33
C ASN A 87 0.35 13.30 -0.01
N ILE A 88 0.38 11.97 0.02
CA ILE A 88 0.39 11.14 -1.20
C ILE A 88 -1.04 10.71 -1.51
N SER A 89 -1.53 11.11 -2.69
CA SER A 89 -2.83 10.68 -3.21
C SER A 89 -2.78 9.27 -3.80
N VAL A 90 -3.90 8.56 -3.74
CA VAL A 90 -4.08 7.24 -4.35
C VAL A 90 -5.28 7.29 -5.30
N GLY A 91 -5.02 6.99 -6.57
CA GLY A 91 -6.02 6.95 -7.63
C GLY A 91 -6.52 5.54 -7.89
N TYR A 92 -7.77 5.44 -8.36
CA TYR A 92 -8.37 4.19 -8.81
C TYR A 92 -8.99 4.36 -10.20
N ASN A 93 -8.98 3.29 -11.01
CA ASN A 93 -9.74 3.24 -12.24
C ASN A 93 -11.20 2.86 -12.00
N LEU A 94 -12.03 2.87 -13.06
CA LEU A 94 -13.46 2.55 -12.98
C LEU A 94 -13.74 1.12 -12.48
N SER A 95 -12.81 0.19 -12.68
CA SER A 95 -12.90 -1.18 -12.14
C SER A 95 -12.44 -1.28 -10.68
N GLY A 96 -12.11 -0.15 -10.04
CA GLY A 96 -11.65 -0.08 -8.66
C GLY A 96 -10.23 -0.59 -8.44
N LYS A 97 -9.43 -0.80 -9.48
CA LYS A 97 -8.01 -1.15 -9.36
C LYS A 97 -7.19 0.11 -9.17
N ILE A 98 -6.06 0.02 -8.47
CA ILE A 98 -5.18 1.16 -8.28
C ILE A 98 -4.67 1.70 -9.62
N SER A 99 -4.88 2.99 -9.90
CA SER A 99 -4.38 3.61 -11.13
C SER A 99 -3.20 4.54 -10.87
N SER A 100 -3.02 5.03 -9.65
CA SER A 100 -1.87 5.85 -9.29
C SER A 100 -1.56 5.87 -7.80
N ILE A 101 -0.29 6.16 -7.47
CA ILE A 101 0.16 6.57 -6.14
C ILE A 101 1.07 7.78 -6.33
N GLY A 102 0.65 8.94 -5.80
CA GLY A 102 1.29 10.22 -6.10
C GLY A 102 1.35 10.45 -7.61
N ASN A 103 2.55 10.67 -8.15
CA ASN A 103 2.81 10.84 -9.57
C ASN A 103 3.12 9.53 -10.33
N VAL A 104 3.07 8.37 -9.66
CA VAL A 104 3.34 7.07 -10.29
C VAL A 104 2.04 6.50 -10.84
N ILE A 105 1.98 6.30 -12.16
CA ILE A 105 0.84 5.70 -12.86
C ILE A 105 1.00 4.18 -12.96
N ILE A 106 -0.10 3.44 -12.81
CA ILE A 106 -0.16 1.99 -12.93
C ILE A 106 -0.98 1.63 -14.17
N GLY A 107 -0.33 0.99 -15.15
CA GLY A 107 -0.96 0.53 -16.38
C GLY A 107 -1.48 -0.88 -16.28
N TYR A 108 -2.47 -1.21 -17.11
CA TYR A 108 -3.05 -2.55 -17.21
C TYR A 108 -3.09 -3.03 -18.66
N ASN A 109 -2.87 -4.32 -18.89
CA ASN A 109 -3.10 -4.95 -20.18
C ASN A 109 -4.59 -5.27 -20.39
N LEU A 110 -4.94 -5.75 -21.58
CA LEU A 110 -6.33 -6.11 -21.95
C LEU A 110 -6.93 -7.21 -21.05
N SER A 111 -6.10 -8.09 -20.51
CA SER A 111 -6.53 -9.11 -19.52
C SER A 111 -6.68 -8.54 -18.11
N GLY A 112 -6.46 -7.23 -17.92
CA GLY A 112 -6.57 -6.54 -16.65
C GLY A 112 -5.43 -6.82 -15.68
N LYS A 113 -4.29 -7.36 -16.12
CA LYS A 113 -3.08 -7.50 -15.30
C LYS A 113 -2.25 -6.22 -15.34
N VAL A 114 -1.59 -5.87 -14.23
CA VAL A 114 -0.66 -4.74 -14.17
C VAL A 114 0.43 -4.90 -15.24
N SER A 115 0.46 -4.00 -16.20
CA SER A 115 1.42 -4.02 -17.32
C SER A 115 2.47 -2.93 -17.24
N SER A 116 2.32 -1.96 -16.33
CA SER A 116 3.37 -1.01 -16.03
C SER A 116 3.26 -0.40 -14.63
N ILE A 117 4.41 0.02 -14.10
CA ILE A 117 4.53 0.82 -12.88
C ILE A 117 5.47 1.99 -13.21
N GLY A 118 4.92 3.20 -13.32
CA GLY A 118 5.64 4.35 -13.87
C GLY A 118 6.17 4.04 -15.28
N ASN A 119 7.46 4.29 -15.49
CA ASN A 119 8.14 4.00 -16.77
C ASN A 119 8.57 2.54 -16.93
N ASN A 120 8.27 1.66 -15.96
CA ASN A 120 8.64 0.25 -16.05
C ASN A 120 7.51 -0.57 -16.68
N SER A 121 7.73 -1.07 -17.89
CA SER A 121 6.81 -2.01 -18.56
C SER A 121 7.05 -3.44 -18.11
N ILE A 122 5.97 -4.21 -17.97
CA ILE A 122 5.97 -5.59 -17.49
C ILE A 122 5.31 -6.49 -18.53
N GLY A 123 6.06 -7.45 -19.03
CA GLY A 123 5.59 -8.42 -20.00
C GLY A 123 5.18 -9.74 -19.36
N TYR A 124 4.25 -10.44 -20.01
CA TYR A 124 3.79 -11.76 -19.59
C TYR A 124 3.98 -12.77 -20.72
N ASN A 125 4.32 -14.01 -20.38
CA ASN A 125 4.29 -15.11 -21.33
C ASN A 125 2.83 -15.61 -21.54
N LEU A 126 2.64 -16.56 -22.46
CA LEU A 126 1.32 -17.14 -22.76
C LEU A 126 0.69 -17.85 -21.55
N SER A 127 1.50 -18.37 -20.64
CA SER A 127 1.05 -18.94 -19.36
C SER A 127 0.65 -17.88 -18.34
N GLY A 128 0.76 -16.59 -18.68
CA GLY A 128 0.39 -15.48 -17.82
C GLY A 128 1.38 -15.17 -16.70
N LYS A 129 2.60 -15.72 -16.77
CA LYS A 129 3.70 -15.45 -15.84
C LYS A 129 4.49 -14.23 -16.30
N VAL A 130 5.04 -13.46 -15.35
CA VAL A 130 5.92 -12.34 -15.70
C VAL A 130 7.15 -12.85 -16.44
N SER A 131 7.38 -12.34 -17.64
CA SER A 131 8.47 -12.77 -18.54
C SER A 131 9.51 -11.67 -18.81
N SER A 132 9.18 -10.41 -18.54
CA SER A 132 10.08 -9.27 -18.71
C SER A 132 9.64 -8.09 -17.84
N GLY A 133 10.53 -7.10 -17.69
CA GLY A 133 10.33 -5.96 -16.81
C GLY A 133 10.89 -6.18 -15.40
N ASN A 134 11.01 -5.10 -14.64
CA ASN A 134 11.53 -5.18 -13.28
C ASN A 134 10.38 -5.35 -12.32
N ARG A 135 10.38 -6.46 -11.56
CA ARG A 135 9.36 -6.70 -10.54
C ARG A 135 9.43 -5.70 -9.39
N THR A 136 10.57 -5.02 -9.23
CA THR A 136 10.76 -4.01 -8.20
C THR A 136 11.43 -2.79 -8.81
N VAL A 137 10.85 -1.62 -8.58
CA VAL A 137 11.40 -0.33 -9.03
C VAL A 137 11.30 0.68 -7.89
N LYS A 138 12.30 1.56 -7.78
CA LYS A 138 12.31 2.65 -6.80
C LYS A 138 11.98 3.96 -7.51
N ILE A 139 10.95 4.66 -7.05
CA ILE A 139 10.49 5.94 -7.62
C ILE A 139 10.19 6.89 -6.44
N ASN A 140 10.84 8.06 -6.42
CA ASN A 140 10.65 9.09 -5.37
C ASN A 140 10.79 8.53 -3.94
N ASP A 141 11.84 7.74 -3.70
CA ASP A 141 12.11 7.05 -2.44
C ASP A 141 11.11 5.98 -1.99
N ILE A 142 10.14 5.65 -2.85
CA ILE A 142 9.19 4.57 -2.61
C ILE A 142 9.57 3.37 -3.48
N THR A 143 9.67 2.20 -2.86
CA THR A 143 9.88 0.94 -3.56
C THR A 143 8.54 0.36 -3.99
N PHE A 144 8.29 0.29 -5.28
CA PHE A 144 7.13 -0.39 -5.85
C PHE A 144 7.52 -1.82 -6.21
N SER A 145 6.71 -2.79 -5.82
CA SER A 145 6.96 -4.21 -6.09
C SER A 145 5.73 -4.92 -6.64
N LEU A 146 5.83 -5.52 -7.82
CA LEU A 146 4.79 -6.37 -8.39
C LEU A 146 4.82 -7.76 -7.74
N LYS A 147 3.68 -8.22 -7.23
CA LYS A 147 3.47 -9.54 -6.63
C LYS A 147 2.48 -10.38 -7.45
N GLY A 148 2.69 -11.70 -7.47
CA GLY A 148 1.87 -12.66 -8.23
C GLY A 148 2.31 -12.85 -9.69
N GLY A 149 1.58 -13.69 -10.44
CA GLY A 149 1.94 -14.04 -11.82
C GLY A 149 3.18 -14.95 -11.92
N ASN A 150 3.25 -15.97 -11.06
CA ASN A 150 4.24 -17.05 -11.08
C ASN A 150 3.64 -18.34 -11.61
#